data_AF-A0A6V2CBL6-F1
#
_entry.id   AF-A0A6V2CBL6-F1
#
_cell.length_a   1.000
_cell.length_b   1.000
_cell.length_c   1.000
_cell.angle_alpha   90.00
_cell.angle_beta   90.00
_cell.angle_gamma   90.00
#
_symmetry.space_group_name_H-M   'P 1'
#
loop_
_entity.id
_entity.type
_entity.pdbx_description
1 polymer ?
#
loop_
_entity_poly.entity_id
_entity_poly.type
_entity_poly.pdbx_seq_one_letter_code
_entity_poly.pdbx_strand_id
1 'polypeptide(L)'
;MLSKISLILLYLVTSANTIGFSNAVLYKEACDAHGEKPKPEYSLNFEPCKVDDKSSASKWEAVDLQPFITQWNSVLDRDCVPSITASCTGGTAAGCERGRIGNWTAANNNGRARQIVIDTDLQNEVDDYFAVAWALLSSAGPSAQVNVTSIIAGPFSFRYRFLPLVTAQELFMKDELNGYDTLKKTERDYLYGPPSSPGGKASSLLRLKDVGVTPKLMIERDNHATWCPDRGMEESYQGLLKFVQLFGKAKEAGVAPVFADVAKTPVFRGQTKYVTGIDPTKVEPSEGILDLITKATKATVNDPLFVVCIGAPTNVASALLFAPEIVSKIVVLWDASWSLQNRGRVVSGSLNTGEDQVASRVLLESGVRMLYFPAFPSGQTLQLSAPEVEAWYKGQGAVSDALFQRYNNNPDTQFSGLGYGRYRNAGTTRIMWDVGNLIPFILPGLLSAQAVSAPRLQRVETVPNTCHGFETIGTTCMAYYPSSKEKYPCKEIDQYDLTRCNDAFYVDFPPEERKRDLVEAVMLGGLSGPGGSGIDLLHKLQAAGL
;
A
#
# COMPACT_ATOMS: atom_id res chain seq x y z
N MET A 1 52.53 53.59 18.11
CA MET A 1 53.70 52.77 17.71
C MET A 1 53.18 51.37 17.47
N LEU A 2 53.21 50.70 16.32
CA LEU A 2 53.86 50.82 15.00
C LEU A 2 52.89 50.10 14.03
N SER A 3 52.31 50.73 13.01
CA SER A 3 52.84 51.07 11.67
C SER A 3 52.87 49.92 10.65
N LYS A 4 52.35 50.27 9.45
CA LYS A 4 52.46 49.68 8.09
C LYS A 4 51.33 48.73 7.66
N ILE A 5 50.32 49.20 6.90
CA ILE A 5 50.31 49.58 5.46
C ILE A 5 50.53 48.32 4.59
N SER A 6 49.44 47.69 4.12
CA SER A 6 48.88 47.79 2.76
C SER A 6 49.84 47.32 1.67
N LEU A 7 49.48 46.26 0.92
CA LEU A 7 49.03 46.34 -0.48
C LEU A 7 48.87 44.93 -1.10
N ILE A 8 47.92 44.83 -2.04
CA ILE A 8 47.80 43.87 -3.17
C ILE A 8 46.64 42.87 -3.07
N LEU A 9 45.52 43.32 -3.67
CA LEU A 9 44.58 42.53 -4.46
C LEU A 9 45.30 41.80 -5.61
N LEU A 10 44.66 40.71 -6.06
CA LEU A 10 44.58 40.20 -7.44
C LEU A 10 45.49 39.02 -7.87
N TYR A 11 44.78 37.99 -8.34
CA TYR A 11 45.13 36.94 -9.32
C TYR A 11 45.56 35.51 -8.87
N LEU A 12 44.54 34.65 -8.94
CA LEU A 12 44.47 33.30 -9.54
C LEU A 12 45.17 32.08 -8.92
N VAL A 13 44.31 31.11 -8.61
CA VAL A 13 44.37 29.69 -9.02
C VAL A 13 45.57 28.89 -8.51
N THR A 14 45.31 28.03 -7.52
CA THR A 14 45.44 26.57 -7.59
C THR A 14 45.23 25.98 -6.18
N SER A 15 44.73 24.73 -6.11
CA SER A 15 44.53 23.89 -4.91
C SER A 15 43.21 24.04 -4.13
N ALA A 16 42.10 23.71 -4.78
CA ALA A 16 40.96 23.10 -4.09
C ALA A 16 41.21 21.60 -3.96
N ASN A 17 41.64 21.14 -2.78
CA ASN A 17 41.46 19.77 -2.32
C ASN A 17 41.67 19.71 -0.81
N THR A 18 40.88 18.84 -0.17
CA THR A 18 40.87 18.48 1.26
C THR A 18 40.37 19.53 2.24
N ILE A 19 39.13 19.36 2.69
CA ILE A 19 38.76 19.00 4.07
C ILE A 19 37.28 18.64 4.04
N GLY A 20 36.99 17.34 4.18
CA GLY A 20 35.65 16.83 4.41
C GLY A 20 35.32 16.89 5.89
N PHE A 21 34.23 17.57 6.24
CA PHE A 21 33.61 17.44 7.56
C PHE A 21 32.63 16.27 7.53
N SER A 22 32.93 15.21 8.28
CA SER A 22 32.04 14.08 8.49
C SER A 22 31.13 14.34 9.70
N ASN A 23 29.83 14.15 9.53
CA ASN A 23 28.79 14.23 10.57
C ASN A 23 28.85 13.07 11.60
N ALA A 24 29.99 12.36 11.70
CA ALA A 24 30.16 11.20 12.57
C ALA A 24 30.48 11.57 14.04
N VAL A 25 30.77 12.85 14.33
CA VAL A 25 31.23 13.28 15.66
C VAL A 25 30.08 13.54 16.64
N LEU A 26 28.88 13.89 16.16
CA LEU A 26 27.75 14.24 17.04
C LEU A 26 27.01 13.03 17.64
N TYR A 27 27.27 11.80 17.19
CA TYR A 27 26.64 10.60 17.73
C TYR A 27 27.45 9.90 18.83
N LYS A 28 28.71 10.28 19.05
CA LYS A 28 29.60 9.57 19.98
C LYS A 28 29.50 10.07 21.42
N GLU A 29 29.15 11.34 21.63
CA GLU A 29 29.17 11.94 22.97
C GLU A 29 27.93 11.63 23.82
N ALA A 30 26.86 11.06 23.24
CA ALA A 30 25.64 10.70 23.97
C ALA A 30 25.68 9.28 24.61
N CYS A 31 26.68 8.45 24.27
CA CYS A 31 26.74 7.05 24.74
C CYS A 31 27.75 6.77 25.86
N ASP A 32 28.63 7.72 26.20
CA ASP A 32 29.72 7.46 27.16
C ASP A 32 29.41 7.90 28.61
N ALA A 33 28.20 8.40 28.91
CA ALA A 33 27.87 8.93 30.24
C ALA A 33 27.25 7.93 31.24
N HIS A 34 26.88 6.71 30.83
CA HIS A 34 26.33 5.70 31.74
C HIS A 34 26.97 4.33 31.49
N GLY A 35 27.98 4.04 32.30
CA GLY A 35 28.70 2.76 32.33
C GLY A 35 27.85 1.63 32.89
N GLU A 36 26.84 1.19 32.15
CA GLU A 36 26.26 -0.14 32.23
C GLU A 36 25.90 -0.58 30.81
N LYS A 37 26.63 -1.57 30.27
CA LYS A 37 26.23 -2.22 29.01
C LYS A 37 24.88 -2.90 29.27
N PRO A 38 23.79 -2.58 28.54
CA PRO A 38 22.58 -3.36 28.65
C PRO A 38 22.91 -4.79 28.19
N LYS A 39 22.77 -5.75 29.10
CA LYS A 39 22.71 -7.17 28.71
C LYS A 39 21.49 -7.32 27.80
N PRO A 40 21.60 -7.97 26.64
CA PRO A 40 20.44 -8.30 25.84
C PRO A 40 19.67 -9.38 26.58
N GLU A 41 18.70 -8.99 27.42
CA GLU A 41 17.53 -9.83 27.65
C GLU A 41 16.75 -9.83 26.33
N TYR A 42 16.29 -11.01 25.91
CA TYR A 42 15.75 -11.37 24.58
C TYR A 42 16.81 -11.76 23.53
N SER A 43 17.38 -12.96 23.67
CA SER A 43 17.80 -13.73 22.48
C SER A 43 16.53 -14.22 21.76
N LEU A 44 15.97 -13.42 20.87
CA LEU A 44 14.98 -13.92 19.93
C LEU A 44 15.72 -14.77 18.90
N ASN A 45 15.59 -16.09 19.01
CA ASN A 45 15.97 -16.99 17.93
C ASN A 45 15.16 -16.61 16.69
N PHE A 46 15.85 -16.18 15.64
CA PHE A 46 15.27 -15.90 14.33
C PHE A 46 14.76 -17.21 13.72
N GLU A 47 13.49 -17.53 13.91
CA GLU A 47 12.83 -18.45 12.99
C GLU A 47 12.44 -17.64 11.75
N PRO A 48 12.90 -18.02 10.54
CA PRO A 48 12.32 -17.52 9.29
C PRO A 48 10.80 -17.67 9.36
N CYS A 49 10.02 -16.84 8.65
CA CYS A 49 8.59 -17.13 8.53
C CYS A 49 8.44 -18.60 8.21
N LYS A 50 7.50 -19.26 8.89
CA LYS A 50 7.00 -20.53 8.39
C LYS A 50 6.39 -20.17 7.03
N VAL A 51 7.19 -20.31 5.97
CA VAL A 51 6.73 -20.14 4.61
C VAL A 51 5.70 -21.24 4.47
N ASP A 52 4.44 -20.87 4.49
CA ASP A 52 3.37 -21.80 4.16
C ASP A 52 3.72 -22.40 2.80
N ASP A 53 3.54 -23.72 2.72
CA ASP A 53 3.92 -24.61 1.62
C ASP A 53 4.35 -23.87 0.33
N LYS A 54 5.66 -23.86 0.05
CA LYS A 54 6.25 -23.20 -1.14
C LYS A 54 5.51 -23.55 -2.45
N SER A 55 4.84 -24.70 -2.49
CA SER A 55 4.11 -25.18 -3.65
C SER A 55 2.73 -24.55 -3.89
N SER A 56 2.05 -24.03 -2.85
CA SER A 56 0.71 -23.45 -2.97
C SER A 56 0.75 -21.96 -3.32
N ALA A 57 1.63 -21.19 -2.66
CA ALA A 57 1.77 -19.75 -2.90
C ALA A 57 2.30 -19.44 -4.30
N SER A 58 3.16 -20.31 -4.84
CA SER A 58 3.68 -20.19 -6.21
C SER A 58 2.64 -20.52 -7.29
N LYS A 59 1.44 -21.01 -6.97
CA LYS A 59 0.42 -21.40 -7.95
C LYS A 59 -0.89 -20.66 -7.75
N TRP A 60 -0.82 -19.37 -7.42
CA TRP A 60 -2.01 -18.54 -7.21
C TRP A 60 -2.97 -18.53 -8.41
N GLU A 61 -2.46 -18.74 -9.64
CA GLU A 61 -3.28 -18.86 -10.84
C GLU A 61 -4.11 -20.16 -10.91
N ALA A 62 -3.70 -21.20 -10.19
CA ALA A 62 -4.33 -22.52 -10.19
C ALA A 62 -5.43 -22.66 -9.13
N VAL A 63 -5.61 -21.65 -8.25
CA VAL A 63 -6.70 -21.65 -7.28
C VAL A 63 -8.03 -21.58 -8.03
N ASP A 64 -8.85 -22.63 -7.85
CA ASP A 64 -10.17 -22.75 -8.44
C ASP A 64 -11.20 -21.96 -7.62
N LEU A 65 -11.71 -20.88 -8.21
CA LEU A 65 -12.75 -20.05 -7.63
C LEU A 65 -14.15 -20.38 -8.18
N GLN A 66 -14.28 -21.33 -9.12
CA GLN A 66 -15.57 -21.63 -9.76
C GLN A 66 -16.70 -22.02 -8.81
N PRO A 67 -16.44 -22.80 -7.73
CA PRO A 67 -17.48 -23.09 -6.74
C PRO A 67 -18.03 -21.81 -6.09
N PHE A 68 -17.16 -20.87 -5.72
CA PHE A 68 -17.54 -19.60 -5.11
C PHE A 68 -18.20 -18.66 -6.11
N ILE A 69 -17.69 -18.57 -7.34
CA ILE A 69 -18.29 -17.79 -8.43
C ILE A 69 -19.74 -18.21 -8.66
N THR A 70 -20.00 -19.52 -8.70
CA THR A 70 -21.36 -20.05 -8.85
C THR A 70 -22.27 -19.60 -7.70
N GLN A 71 -21.75 -19.66 -6.48
CA GLN A 71 -22.50 -19.24 -5.29
C GLN A 71 -22.75 -17.73 -5.25
N TRP A 72 -21.75 -16.91 -5.54
CA TRP A 72 -21.88 -15.45 -5.59
C TRP A 72 -22.88 -15.03 -6.66
N ASN A 73 -22.80 -15.59 -7.87
CA ASN A 73 -23.77 -15.30 -8.94
C ASN A 73 -25.20 -15.65 -8.51
N SER A 74 -25.40 -16.82 -7.91
CA SER A 74 -26.70 -17.23 -7.37
C SER A 74 -27.24 -16.24 -6.32
N VAL A 75 -26.39 -15.74 -5.42
CA VAL A 75 -26.77 -14.73 -4.42
C VAL A 75 -27.11 -13.38 -5.08
N LEU A 76 -26.30 -12.92 -6.02
CA LEU A 76 -26.49 -11.65 -6.72
C LEU A 76 -27.81 -11.64 -7.53
N ASP A 77 -28.12 -12.75 -8.20
CA ASP A 77 -29.36 -12.92 -8.97
C ASP A 77 -30.58 -13.01 -8.04
N ARG A 78 -30.51 -13.86 -7.00
CA ARG A 78 -31.58 -14.03 -6.01
C ARG A 78 -31.93 -12.71 -5.33
N ASP A 79 -30.93 -11.94 -4.93
CA ASP A 79 -31.11 -10.68 -4.20
C ASP A 79 -31.35 -9.48 -5.12
N CYS A 80 -31.42 -9.69 -6.44
CA CYS A 80 -31.64 -8.66 -7.45
C CYS A 80 -30.69 -7.46 -7.30
N VAL A 81 -29.40 -7.75 -7.05
CA VAL A 81 -28.42 -6.71 -6.73
C VAL A 81 -28.23 -5.79 -7.93
N PRO A 82 -28.33 -4.46 -7.79
CA PRO A 82 -28.05 -3.54 -8.89
C PRO A 82 -26.55 -3.49 -9.17
N SER A 83 -26.18 -3.21 -10.43
CA SER A 83 -24.78 -2.92 -10.75
C SER A 83 -24.31 -1.69 -9.98
N ILE A 84 -23.02 -1.58 -9.66
CA ILE A 84 -22.49 -0.35 -9.07
C ILE A 84 -22.64 0.85 -10.01
N THR A 85 -22.76 0.62 -11.32
CA THR A 85 -23.05 1.67 -12.31
C THR A 85 -24.43 2.32 -12.10
N ALA A 86 -25.35 1.65 -11.39
CA ALA A 86 -26.62 2.26 -10.96
C ALA A 86 -26.40 3.42 -9.98
N SER A 87 -25.26 3.45 -9.29
CA SER A 87 -24.85 4.57 -8.45
C SER A 87 -24.38 5.77 -9.25
N CYS A 88 -24.18 5.69 -10.58
CA CYS A 88 -23.74 6.83 -11.40
C CYS A 88 -24.88 7.78 -11.74
N THR A 89 -24.52 9.01 -12.14
CA THR A 89 -25.51 10.05 -12.49
C THR A 89 -26.43 9.57 -13.61
N GLY A 90 -27.74 9.52 -13.38
CA GLY A 90 -28.70 8.99 -14.35
C GLY A 90 -28.86 7.47 -14.34
N GLY A 91 -28.23 6.76 -13.39
CA GLY A 91 -28.49 5.34 -13.09
C GLY A 91 -28.02 4.36 -14.15
N THR A 92 -27.08 4.75 -15.02
CA THR A 92 -26.60 3.92 -16.13
C THR A 92 -25.07 3.98 -16.28
N ALA A 93 -24.48 3.01 -16.98
CA ALA A 93 -23.05 3.03 -17.34
C ALA A 93 -22.67 4.29 -18.14
N ALA A 94 -23.52 4.73 -19.07
CA ALA A 94 -23.36 6.00 -19.81
C ALA A 94 -23.38 7.23 -18.88
N GLY A 95 -24.05 7.11 -17.72
CA GLY A 95 -24.00 8.08 -16.64
C GLY A 95 -22.63 8.17 -15.97
N CYS A 96 -21.93 7.04 -15.85
CA CYS A 96 -20.54 7.01 -15.39
C CYS A 96 -19.62 7.62 -16.46
N GLU A 97 -19.84 7.39 -17.76
CA GLU A 97 -18.98 7.92 -18.84
C GLU A 97 -18.88 9.46 -18.86
N ARG A 98 -19.83 10.18 -18.23
CA ARG A 98 -19.78 11.65 -18.05
C ARG A 98 -19.12 12.09 -16.74
N GLY A 99 -18.49 11.17 -16.03
CA GLY A 99 -17.54 11.44 -14.96
C GLY A 99 -18.15 11.81 -13.62
N ARG A 100 -19.29 11.23 -13.23
CA ARG A 100 -19.87 11.45 -11.88
C ARG A 100 -20.51 10.21 -11.30
N ILE A 101 -19.91 9.70 -10.22
CA ILE A 101 -20.64 8.87 -9.25
C ILE A 101 -21.73 9.74 -8.60
N GLY A 102 -22.89 9.14 -8.36
CA GLY A 102 -24.02 9.78 -7.70
C GLY A 102 -23.67 10.23 -6.28
N ASN A 103 -24.56 11.03 -5.68
CA ASN A 103 -24.22 11.71 -4.45
C ASN A 103 -24.12 10.76 -3.24
N TRP A 104 -22.90 10.39 -2.85
CA TRP A 104 -22.62 9.60 -1.64
C TRP A 104 -22.37 10.46 -0.40
N THR A 105 -22.30 11.80 -0.52
CA THR A 105 -22.22 12.71 0.65
C THR A 105 -23.54 12.86 1.37
N ALA A 106 -24.64 12.59 0.67
CA ALA A 106 -25.93 12.49 1.31
C ALA A 106 -25.91 11.28 2.24
N ALA A 107 -26.38 11.51 3.46
CA ALA A 107 -26.79 10.46 4.36
C ALA A 107 -27.64 9.42 3.60
N ASN A 108 -27.60 8.16 4.02
CA ASN A 108 -28.36 7.09 3.38
C ASN A 108 -29.86 7.43 3.31
N ASN A 109 -30.65 6.55 2.69
CA ASN A 109 -32.09 6.80 2.46
C ASN A 109 -32.91 7.05 3.76
N ASN A 110 -32.28 6.89 4.93
CA ASN A 110 -32.85 7.14 6.26
C ASN A 110 -32.23 8.36 6.97
N GLY A 111 -31.45 9.20 6.29
CA GLY A 111 -30.80 10.36 6.87
C GLY A 111 -29.63 10.04 7.79
N ARG A 112 -29.05 8.83 7.74
CA ARG A 112 -27.88 8.44 8.55
C ARG A 112 -26.57 8.46 7.75
N ALA A 113 -25.46 8.77 8.41
CA ALA A 113 -24.13 8.68 7.80
C ALA A 113 -23.84 7.27 7.25
N ARG A 114 -23.06 7.19 6.17
CA ARG A 114 -22.74 5.92 5.50
C ARG A 114 -21.91 5.03 6.42
N GLN A 115 -22.34 3.79 6.60
CA GLN A 115 -21.65 2.84 7.48
C GLN A 115 -20.42 2.29 6.74
N ILE A 116 -19.24 2.51 7.31
CA ILE A 116 -17.99 2.05 6.71
C ILE A 116 -17.18 1.17 7.67
N VAL A 117 -16.47 0.20 7.11
CA VAL A 117 -15.36 -0.53 7.73
C VAL A 117 -14.11 -0.19 6.94
N ILE A 118 -13.00 0.08 7.61
CA ILE A 118 -11.70 0.32 6.97
C ILE A 118 -10.87 -0.95 7.11
N ASP A 119 -10.32 -1.44 6.01
CA ASP A 119 -9.34 -2.52 5.95
C ASP A 119 -8.00 -1.92 5.48
N THR A 120 -7.01 -1.89 6.37
CA THR A 120 -5.76 -1.11 6.20
C THR A 120 -4.57 -1.82 6.81
N ASP A 121 -3.44 -1.77 6.12
CA ASP A 121 -2.14 -2.21 6.58
C ASP A 121 -1.27 -1.04 7.06
N LEU A 122 -1.89 -0.09 7.79
CA LEU A 122 -1.36 1.14 8.41
C LEU A 122 0.17 1.27 8.60
N GLN A 123 0.86 0.21 9.04
CA GLN A 123 2.31 0.25 9.27
C GLN A 123 3.19 0.06 8.02
N ASN A 124 2.65 -0.17 6.83
CA ASN A 124 3.45 -0.28 5.60
C ASN A 124 3.81 1.10 4.99
N GLU A 125 2.89 2.06 4.98
CA GLU A 125 2.98 3.35 4.25
C GLU A 125 2.54 4.56 5.11
N VAL A 126 2.61 5.78 4.56
CA VAL A 126 2.19 6.98 5.31
C VAL A 126 0.70 7.25 5.12
N ASP A 127 0.18 6.93 3.96
CA ASP A 127 -1.05 7.48 3.45
C ASP A 127 -2.28 6.86 4.07
N ASP A 128 -2.17 5.64 4.59
CA ASP A 128 -3.13 5.03 5.50
C ASP A 128 -3.44 5.94 6.69
N TYR A 129 -2.42 6.56 7.28
CA TYR A 129 -2.62 7.42 8.44
C TYR A 129 -3.47 8.64 8.09
N PHE A 130 -3.24 9.24 6.92
CA PHE A 130 -4.03 10.36 6.43
C PHE A 130 -5.46 9.93 6.10
N ALA A 131 -5.64 8.80 5.44
CA ALA A 131 -6.94 8.24 5.10
C ALA A 131 -7.76 7.90 6.36
N VAL A 132 -7.16 7.19 7.33
CA VAL A 132 -7.79 6.83 8.61
C VAL A 132 -8.13 8.08 9.42
N ALA A 133 -7.23 9.06 9.51
CA ALA A 133 -7.51 10.30 10.22
C ALA A 133 -8.70 11.05 9.60
N TRP A 134 -8.72 11.14 8.28
CA TRP A 134 -9.79 11.84 7.57
C TRP A 134 -11.13 11.13 7.71
N ALA A 135 -11.15 9.80 7.69
CA ALA A 135 -12.33 8.98 7.91
C ALA A 135 -12.90 9.14 9.33
N LEU A 136 -12.05 9.09 10.35
CA LEU A 136 -12.45 9.22 11.76
C LEU A 136 -12.98 10.62 12.05
N LEU A 137 -12.29 11.67 11.62
CA LEU A 137 -12.77 13.05 11.78
C LEU A 137 -14.08 13.30 11.01
N SER A 138 -14.29 12.61 9.89
CA SER A 138 -15.53 12.66 9.13
C SER A 138 -16.66 11.79 9.68
N SER A 139 -16.37 11.02 10.74
CA SER A 139 -17.36 10.29 11.54
C SER A 139 -17.90 11.08 12.73
N ALA A 140 -17.34 12.26 12.99
CA ALA A 140 -17.69 13.08 14.14
C ALA A 140 -18.47 14.35 13.75
N GLY A 141 -19.22 14.85 14.71
CA GLY A 141 -19.96 16.11 14.61
C GLY A 141 -21.35 15.97 13.97
N PRO A 142 -22.14 17.07 13.96
CA PRO A 142 -23.51 17.09 13.45
C PRO A 142 -23.60 16.93 11.92
N SER A 143 -22.48 17.02 11.21
CA SER A 143 -22.38 16.87 9.77
C SER A 143 -21.52 15.67 9.38
N ALA A 144 -21.48 14.63 10.23
CA ALA A 144 -20.77 13.38 9.94
C ALA A 144 -21.22 12.81 8.58
N GLN A 145 -20.26 12.58 7.70
CA GLN A 145 -20.48 12.10 6.33
C GLN A 145 -20.45 10.57 6.28
N VAL A 146 -19.60 9.98 7.13
CA VAL A 146 -19.44 8.53 7.31
C VAL A 146 -19.64 8.16 8.76
N ASN A 147 -19.75 6.87 9.03
CA ASN A 147 -19.66 6.29 10.36
C ASN A 147 -18.66 5.13 10.28
N VAL A 148 -17.42 5.35 10.73
CA VAL A 148 -16.43 4.28 10.84
C VAL A 148 -16.84 3.34 11.97
N THR A 149 -17.37 2.18 11.60
CA THR A 149 -17.91 1.19 12.55
C THR A 149 -16.83 0.26 13.12
N SER A 150 -15.74 0.09 12.40
CA SER A 150 -14.51 -0.58 12.85
C SER A 150 -13.38 -0.36 11.85
N ILE A 151 -12.16 -0.65 12.30
CA ILE A 151 -10.96 -0.74 11.47
C ILE A 151 -10.36 -2.14 11.65
N ILE A 152 -9.99 -2.79 10.55
CA ILE A 152 -9.38 -4.12 10.51
C ILE A 152 -7.94 -3.96 10.03
N ALA A 153 -7.00 -4.53 10.79
CA ALA A 153 -5.60 -4.54 10.43
C ALA A 153 -5.33 -5.58 9.33
N GLY A 154 -4.81 -5.13 8.19
CA GLY A 154 -4.40 -5.97 7.06
C GLY A 154 -2.99 -6.55 7.24
N PRO A 155 -2.74 -7.79 6.77
CA PRO A 155 -1.39 -8.32 6.67
C PRO A 155 -0.62 -7.63 5.54
N PHE A 156 0.67 -7.39 5.76
CA PHE A 156 1.57 -6.89 4.72
C PHE A 156 2.97 -7.48 4.81
N SER A 157 3.72 -7.48 3.70
CA SER A 157 5.09 -7.97 3.70
C SER A 157 5.94 -7.43 2.56
N PHE A 158 7.09 -6.85 2.90
CA PHE A 158 8.07 -6.39 1.92
C PHE A 158 9.04 -7.48 1.43
N ARG A 159 8.74 -8.76 1.66
CA ARG A 159 9.60 -9.90 1.32
C ARG A 159 10.03 -9.86 -0.16
N TYR A 160 9.09 -9.55 -1.05
CA TYR A 160 9.32 -9.48 -2.49
C TYR A 160 10.28 -8.35 -2.91
N ARG A 161 10.34 -7.24 -2.15
CA ARG A 161 11.32 -6.16 -2.36
C ARG A 161 12.67 -6.49 -1.75
N PHE A 162 12.66 -7.23 -0.65
CA PHE A 162 13.81 -7.46 0.19
C PHE A 162 14.71 -8.63 -0.28
N LEU A 163 14.13 -9.78 -0.64
CA LEU A 163 14.89 -10.95 -1.10
C LEU A 163 15.87 -10.64 -2.25
N PRO A 164 15.48 -9.88 -3.29
CA PRO A 164 16.42 -9.46 -4.33
C PRO A 164 17.68 -8.77 -3.78
N LEU A 165 17.56 -7.97 -2.72
CA LEU A 165 18.67 -7.22 -2.13
C LEU A 165 19.62 -8.13 -1.34
N VAL A 166 19.11 -9.19 -0.71
CA VAL A 166 19.94 -10.19 -0.04
C VAL A 166 20.84 -10.90 -1.04
N THR A 167 20.27 -11.40 -2.15
CA THR A 167 21.06 -12.01 -3.23
C THR A 167 22.07 -11.02 -3.82
N ALA A 168 21.67 -9.77 -4.02
CA ALA A 168 22.59 -8.74 -4.51
C ALA A 168 23.75 -8.50 -3.55
N GLN A 169 23.51 -8.52 -2.23
CA GLN A 169 24.55 -8.34 -1.22
C GLN A 169 25.59 -9.47 -1.28
N GLU A 170 25.15 -10.72 -1.43
CA GLU A 170 26.05 -11.87 -1.57
C GLU A 170 26.95 -11.75 -2.81
N LEU A 171 26.37 -11.35 -3.95
CA LEU A 171 27.12 -11.10 -5.18
C LEU A 171 28.10 -9.93 -5.05
N PHE A 172 27.70 -8.86 -4.36
CA PHE A 172 28.56 -7.71 -4.10
C PHE A 172 29.77 -8.10 -3.23
N MET A 173 29.55 -8.90 -2.18
CA MET A 173 30.65 -9.43 -1.36
C MET A 173 31.58 -10.37 -2.14
N LYS A 174 31.02 -11.21 -3.03
CA LYS A 174 31.80 -12.09 -3.92
C LYS A 174 32.69 -11.26 -4.86
N ASP A 175 32.19 -10.16 -5.39
CA ASP A 175 32.96 -9.22 -6.22
C ASP A 175 34.07 -8.54 -5.40
N GLU A 176 33.74 -7.99 -4.23
CA GLU A 176 34.74 -7.34 -3.35
C GLU A 176 35.89 -8.28 -2.96
N LEU A 177 35.62 -9.58 -2.79
CA LEU A 177 36.61 -10.58 -2.40
C LEU A 177 37.40 -11.16 -3.57
N ASN A 178 36.73 -11.48 -4.68
CA ASN A 178 37.30 -12.30 -5.77
C ASN A 178 37.46 -11.53 -7.09
N GLY A 179 36.87 -10.35 -7.21
CA GLY A 179 36.93 -9.49 -8.39
C GLY A 179 35.82 -9.75 -9.44
N TYR A 180 35.51 -8.69 -10.19
CA TYR A 180 34.39 -8.58 -11.12
C TYR A 180 34.33 -9.69 -12.18
N ASP A 181 35.50 -10.13 -12.66
CA ASP A 181 35.60 -11.15 -13.70
C ASP A 181 35.19 -12.55 -13.23
N THR A 182 35.10 -12.77 -11.91
CA THR A 182 34.64 -14.05 -11.31
C THR A 182 33.13 -14.20 -11.28
N LEU A 183 32.38 -13.12 -11.52
CA LEU A 183 30.94 -13.15 -11.65
C LEU A 183 30.52 -13.65 -13.04
N LYS A 184 29.44 -14.43 -13.13
CA LYS A 184 28.80 -14.74 -14.42
C LYS A 184 28.22 -13.46 -15.02
N LYS A 185 28.03 -13.43 -16.35
CA LYS A 185 27.38 -12.28 -17.02
C LYS A 185 26.00 -11.97 -16.41
N THR A 186 25.19 -12.98 -16.09
CA THR A 186 23.87 -12.81 -15.46
C THR A 186 23.98 -12.18 -14.06
N GLU A 187 24.90 -12.65 -13.23
CA GLU A 187 25.20 -12.08 -11.91
C GLU A 187 25.62 -10.61 -12.02
N ARG A 188 26.47 -10.26 -13.00
CA ARG A 188 26.90 -8.88 -13.25
C ARG A 188 25.75 -7.99 -13.72
N ASP A 189 24.97 -8.46 -14.68
CA ASP A 189 23.83 -7.71 -15.21
C ASP A 189 22.78 -7.49 -14.11
N TYR A 190 22.61 -8.44 -13.18
CA TYR A 190 21.72 -8.27 -12.02
C TYR A 190 22.25 -7.25 -11.00
N LEU A 191 23.54 -7.33 -10.67
CA LEU A 191 24.17 -6.47 -9.67
C LEU A 191 24.37 -5.04 -10.18
N TYR A 192 24.89 -4.86 -11.40
CA TYR A 192 25.28 -3.56 -11.96
C TYR A 192 24.32 -3.03 -13.03
N GLY A 193 23.51 -3.91 -13.63
CA GLY A 193 22.70 -3.61 -14.81
C GLY A 193 23.49 -3.94 -16.10
N PRO A 194 22.81 -4.31 -17.18
CA PRO A 194 23.47 -4.50 -18.48
C PRO A 194 23.98 -3.16 -19.04
N PRO A 195 24.99 -3.17 -19.94
CA PRO A 195 25.53 -1.93 -20.53
C PRO A 195 24.49 -1.04 -21.23
N SER A 196 23.44 -1.65 -21.78
CA SER A 196 22.35 -0.96 -22.48
C SER A 196 21.31 -0.34 -21.53
N SER A 197 21.30 -0.72 -20.26
CA SER A 197 20.35 -0.24 -19.25
C SER A 197 20.96 -0.35 -17.85
N PRO A 198 21.93 0.52 -17.50
CA PRO A 198 22.52 0.55 -16.17
C PRO A 198 21.42 0.78 -15.13
N GLY A 199 21.46 0.03 -14.02
CA GLY A 199 20.34 0.04 -13.06
C GLY A 199 20.23 -1.19 -12.16
N GLY A 200 21.30 -1.98 -12.03
CA GLY A 200 21.32 -3.13 -11.13
C GLY A 200 21.21 -2.74 -9.66
N LYS A 201 21.17 -3.75 -8.78
CA LYS A 201 20.92 -3.57 -7.34
C LYS A 201 22.06 -2.91 -6.56
N ALA A 202 23.27 -2.81 -7.12
CA ALA A 202 24.45 -2.24 -6.46
C ALA A 202 24.19 -0.81 -5.92
N SER A 203 23.49 0.03 -6.69
CA SER A 203 23.18 1.39 -6.23
C SER A 203 22.32 1.40 -4.95
N SER A 204 21.39 0.47 -4.80
CA SER A 204 20.57 0.33 -3.59
C SER A 204 21.41 -0.14 -2.41
N LEU A 205 22.33 -1.08 -2.64
CA LEU A 205 23.25 -1.58 -1.61
C LEU A 205 24.18 -0.47 -1.11
N LEU A 206 24.73 0.34 -2.01
CA LEU A 206 25.58 1.48 -1.66
C LEU A 206 24.80 2.52 -0.85
N ARG A 207 23.57 2.87 -1.27
CA ARG A 207 22.73 3.80 -0.50
C ARG A 207 22.38 3.26 0.90
N LEU A 208 22.09 1.95 1.02
CA LEU A 208 21.87 1.33 2.33
C LEU A 208 23.12 1.45 3.21
N LYS A 209 24.30 1.17 2.64
CA LYS A 209 25.58 1.29 3.33
C LYS A 209 25.85 2.71 3.80
N ASP A 210 25.51 3.73 2.99
CA ASP A 210 25.69 5.14 3.32
C ASP A 210 24.85 5.58 4.55
N VAL A 211 23.69 4.96 4.76
CA VAL A 211 22.84 5.19 5.95
C VAL A 211 23.10 4.20 7.09
N GLY A 212 24.19 3.42 7.01
CA GLY A 212 24.66 2.55 8.10
C GLY A 212 23.87 1.25 8.27
N VAL A 213 23.17 0.79 7.23
CA VAL A 213 22.45 -0.49 7.21
C VAL A 213 22.86 -1.35 6.00
N THR A 214 22.54 -2.63 6.05
CA THR A 214 22.70 -3.56 4.93
C THR A 214 21.54 -4.56 4.96
N PRO A 215 21.21 -5.28 3.87
CA PRO A 215 20.18 -6.31 3.93
C PRO A 215 20.44 -7.33 5.05
N LYS A 216 21.67 -7.80 5.22
CA LYS A 216 22.06 -8.65 6.36
C LYS A 216 21.77 -8.02 7.73
N LEU A 217 22.14 -6.75 7.93
CA LEU A 217 21.83 -6.05 9.19
C LEU A 217 20.33 -5.85 9.39
N MET A 218 19.55 -5.65 8.33
CA MET A 218 18.08 -5.57 8.42
C MET A 218 17.51 -6.93 8.86
N ILE A 219 18.06 -8.06 8.39
CA ILE A 219 17.67 -9.38 8.89
C ILE A 219 18.03 -9.53 10.38
N GLU A 220 19.23 -9.10 10.77
CA GLU A 220 19.77 -9.29 12.13
C GLU A 220 19.20 -8.32 13.16
N ARG A 221 18.78 -7.13 12.77
CA ARG A 221 18.32 -6.06 13.68
C ARG A 221 16.81 -5.88 13.65
N ASP A 222 16.20 -6.01 12.48
CA ASP A 222 14.81 -5.64 12.26
C ASP A 222 13.92 -6.87 12.16
N ASN A 223 13.19 -7.10 13.25
CA ASN A 223 12.10 -8.07 13.34
C ASN A 223 10.85 -7.67 12.52
N HIS A 224 10.98 -6.65 11.66
CA HIS A 224 9.88 -5.99 10.96
C HIS A 224 9.11 -6.95 10.03
N ALA A 225 7.87 -6.54 9.70
CA ALA A 225 7.00 -7.04 8.64
C ALA A 225 7.66 -7.28 7.27
N THR A 226 8.89 -6.80 7.08
CA THR A 226 9.79 -7.10 5.96
C THR A 226 9.78 -8.58 5.55
N TRP A 227 9.59 -9.50 6.51
CA TRP A 227 9.68 -10.93 6.24
C TRP A 227 8.32 -11.63 6.14
N CYS A 228 7.37 -11.34 7.06
CA CYS A 228 6.17 -12.18 7.28
C CYS A 228 4.86 -11.38 7.33
N PRO A 229 3.80 -11.81 6.61
CA PRO A 229 2.49 -11.15 6.61
C PRO A 229 1.80 -11.08 7.98
N ASP A 230 1.96 -12.12 8.81
CA ASP A 230 1.40 -12.19 10.16
C ASP A 230 1.96 -11.12 11.09
N ARG A 231 3.26 -10.83 10.96
CA ARG A 231 3.92 -9.73 11.67
C ARG A 231 3.49 -8.37 11.15
N GLY A 232 3.34 -8.23 9.83
CA GLY A 232 2.77 -7.02 9.24
C GLY A 232 1.37 -6.73 9.78
N MET A 233 0.51 -7.74 9.86
CA MET A 233 -0.81 -7.61 10.46
C MET A 233 -0.73 -7.14 11.92
N GLU A 234 0.11 -7.77 12.75
CA GLU A 234 0.24 -7.38 14.16
C GLU A 234 0.82 -5.98 14.32
N GLU A 235 1.81 -5.59 13.50
CA GLU A 235 2.34 -4.23 13.47
C GLU A 235 1.24 -3.21 13.14
N SER A 236 0.45 -3.46 12.09
CA SER A 236 -0.71 -2.65 11.71
C SER A 236 -1.73 -2.54 12.84
N TYR A 237 -2.08 -3.66 13.48
CA TYR A 237 -3.02 -3.69 14.60
C TYR A 237 -2.54 -2.83 15.78
N GLN A 238 -1.30 -3.02 16.23
CA GLN A 238 -0.73 -2.25 17.33
C GLN A 238 -0.57 -0.77 16.98
N GLY A 239 -0.23 -0.48 15.72
CA GLY A 239 -0.17 0.87 15.18
C GLY A 239 -1.52 1.57 15.21
N LEU A 240 -2.57 0.89 14.75
CA LEU A 240 -3.94 1.38 14.76
C LEU A 240 -4.42 1.68 16.17
N LEU A 241 -4.22 0.76 17.12
CA LEU A 241 -4.59 1.00 18.52
C LEU A 241 -3.95 2.29 19.06
N LYS A 242 -2.64 2.48 18.83
CA LYS A 242 -1.93 3.67 19.28
C LYS A 242 -2.42 4.93 18.58
N PHE A 243 -2.62 4.88 17.26
CA PHE A 243 -3.00 6.03 16.46
C PHE A 243 -4.44 6.49 16.76
N VAL A 244 -5.41 5.56 16.78
CA VAL A 244 -6.82 5.84 17.10
C VAL A 244 -6.96 6.44 18.51
N GLN A 245 -6.17 5.98 19.48
CA GLN A 245 -6.17 6.54 20.83
C GLN A 245 -5.76 8.01 20.91
N LEU A 246 -4.97 8.52 19.94
CA LEU A 246 -4.53 9.93 19.94
C LEU A 246 -5.71 10.89 19.77
N PHE A 247 -6.79 10.47 19.12
CA PHE A 247 -8.00 11.28 18.96
C PHE A 247 -8.67 11.62 20.30
N GLY A 248 -8.43 10.81 21.35
CA GLY A 248 -8.90 11.09 22.71
C GLY A 248 -8.26 12.33 23.35
N LYS A 249 -7.24 12.91 22.71
CA LYS A 249 -6.58 14.16 23.12
C LYS A 249 -7.18 15.42 22.49
N ALA A 250 -8.33 15.31 21.83
CA ALA A 250 -9.03 16.46 21.24
C ALA A 250 -9.27 17.54 22.32
N LYS A 251 -9.05 18.82 21.96
CA LYS A 251 -9.06 19.94 22.92
C LYS A 251 -10.33 20.77 22.81
N GLU A 252 -10.88 21.17 23.97
CA GLU A 252 -12.15 21.89 24.12
C GLU A 252 -12.16 23.29 23.49
N ALA A 253 -12.57 23.35 22.21
CA ALA A 253 -13.18 24.54 21.63
C ALA A 253 -14.70 24.31 21.40
N GLY A 254 -15.41 23.78 22.40
CA GLY A 254 -16.87 23.58 22.37
C GLY A 254 -17.40 22.39 21.52
N VAL A 255 -16.55 21.76 20.71
CA VAL A 255 -16.89 20.57 19.87
C VAL A 255 -16.05 19.32 20.18
N ALA A 256 -15.06 19.44 21.07
CA ALA A 256 -14.08 18.40 21.36
C ALA A 256 -14.63 17.05 21.88
N PRO A 257 -15.70 17.01 22.71
CA PRO A 257 -16.20 15.73 23.21
C PRO A 257 -16.61 14.75 22.10
N VAL A 258 -17.17 15.27 21.00
CA VAL A 258 -17.62 14.45 19.86
C VAL A 258 -16.44 13.89 19.07
N PHE A 259 -15.35 14.66 18.94
CA PHE A 259 -14.13 14.19 18.28
C PHE A 259 -13.34 13.23 19.16
N ALA A 260 -13.32 13.41 20.49
CA ALA A 260 -12.67 12.49 21.40
C ALA A 260 -13.29 11.08 21.37
N ASP A 261 -14.61 11.00 21.12
CA ASP A 261 -15.33 9.72 21.06
C ASP A 261 -14.89 8.81 19.92
N VAL A 262 -14.31 9.34 18.83
CA VAL A 262 -13.80 8.49 17.74
C VAL A 262 -12.62 7.62 18.17
N ALA A 263 -11.96 7.95 19.29
CA ALA A 263 -10.95 7.10 19.91
C ALA A 263 -11.50 5.77 20.44
N LYS A 264 -12.84 5.63 20.53
CA LYS A 264 -13.53 4.39 20.91
C LYS A 264 -13.83 3.49 19.71
N THR A 265 -13.45 3.89 18.50
CA THR A 265 -13.66 3.10 17.28
C THR A 265 -12.99 1.73 17.45
N PRO A 266 -13.73 0.61 17.29
CA PRO A 266 -13.15 -0.72 17.43
C PRO A 266 -12.07 -0.98 16.39
N VAL A 267 -10.93 -1.52 16.84
CA VAL A 267 -9.83 -1.99 16.00
C VAL A 267 -9.70 -3.49 16.20
N PHE A 268 -9.61 -4.25 15.10
CA PHE A 268 -9.54 -5.70 15.12
C PHE A 268 -8.35 -6.22 14.34
N ARG A 269 -7.79 -7.37 14.76
CA ARG A 269 -6.84 -8.14 13.96
C ARG A 269 -7.53 -8.72 12.73
N GLY A 270 -6.91 -8.54 11.57
CA GLY A 270 -7.27 -9.24 10.36
C GLY A 270 -6.65 -10.64 10.27
N GLN A 271 -6.69 -11.20 9.08
CA GLN A 271 -6.03 -12.46 8.76
C GLN A 271 -4.52 -12.32 8.88
N THR A 272 -3.88 -13.37 9.40
CA THR A 272 -2.42 -13.44 9.54
C THR A 272 -1.73 -13.94 8.27
N LYS A 273 -2.50 -14.42 7.30
CA LYS A 273 -2.00 -15.04 6.08
C LYS A 273 -2.73 -14.47 4.88
N TYR A 274 -2.01 -14.30 3.78
CA TYR A 274 -2.61 -14.07 2.48
C TYR A 274 -3.47 -15.28 2.10
N VAL A 275 -4.57 -15.01 1.38
CA VAL A 275 -5.37 -16.03 0.69
C VAL A 275 -4.48 -16.79 -0.30
N THR A 276 -3.51 -16.10 -0.90
CA THR A 276 -2.45 -16.72 -1.69
C THR A 276 -1.64 -17.70 -0.85
N GLY A 277 -1.72 -18.99 -1.20
CA GLY A 277 -0.95 -20.05 -0.55
C GLY A 277 -1.68 -20.81 0.55
N ILE A 278 -2.92 -20.43 0.88
CA ILE A 278 -3.76 -21.18 1.82
C ILE A 278 -4.96 -21.81 1.12
N ASP A 279 -5.43 -22.92 1.66
CA ASP A 279 -6.76 -23.44 1.33
C ASP A 279 -7.78 -22.69 2.21
N PRO A 280 -8.64 -21.83 1.63
CA PRO A 280 -9.56 -21.02 2.42
C PRO A 280 -10.58 -21.87 3.20
N THR A 281 -10.77 -23.14 2.84
CA THR A 281 -11.63 -24.08 3.60
C THR A 281 -10.97 -24.66 4.84
N LYS A 282 -9.67 -24.43 5.03
CA LYS A 282 -8.85 -24.98 6.13
C LYS A 282 -8.32 -23.93 7.10
N VAL A 283 -8.84 -22.71 7.01
CA VAL A 283 -8.39 -21.56 7.79
C VAL A 283 -9.59 -21.00 8.51
N GLU A 284 -9.39 -20.51 9.74
CA GLU A 284 -10.47 -19.90 10.53
C GLU A 284 -10.54 -18.38 10.29
N PRO A 285 -11.73 -17.77 10.37
CA PRO A 285 -11.88 -16.32 10.28
C PRO A 285 -11.27 -15.62 11.51
N SER A 286 -10.53 -14.53 11.30
CA SER A 286 -10.06 -13.66 12.39
C SER A 286 -11.21 -12.85 13.03
N GLU A 287 -10.94 -12.19 14.15
CA GLU A 287 -11.91 -11.29 14.79
C GLU A 287 -12.42 -10.17 13.87
N GLY A 288 -11.53 -9.58 13.06
CA GLY A 288 -11.91 -8.56 12.07
C GLY A 288 -12.79 -9.12 10.96
N ILE A 289 -12.53 -10.34 10.49
CA ILE A 289 -13.38 -11.00 9.49
C ILE A 289 -14.77 -11.28 10.05
N LEU A 290 -14.85 -11.81 11.28
CA LEU A 290 -16.12 -12.07 11.96
C LEU A 290 -16.91 -10.77 12.16
N ASP A 291 -16.26 -9.68 12.53
CA ASP A 291 -16.88 -8.36 12.66
C ASP A 291 -17.42 -7.84 11.31
N LEU A 292 -16.62 -7.92 10.23
CA LEU A 292 -17.04 -7.55 8.88
C LEU A 292 -18.26 -8.36 8.44
N ILE A 293 -18.21 -9.69 8.53
CA ILE A 293 -19.32 -10.58 8.16
C ILE A 293 -20.57 -10.26 8.99
N THR A 294 -20.42 -10.03 10.30
CA THR A 294 -21.54 -9.71 11.19
C THR A 294 -22.22 -8.40 10.79
N LYS A 295 -21.44 -7.37 10.45
CA LYS A 295 -21.97 -6.07 10.00
C LYS A 295 -22.60 -6.17 8.61
N ALA A 296 -21.93 -6.86 7.69
CA ALA A 296 -22.43 -7.05 6.33
C ALA A 296 -23.74 -7.85 6.32
N THR A 297 -23.89 -8.85 7.18
CA THR A 297 -25.12 -9.65 7.30
C THR A 297 -26.33 -8.80 7.70
N LYS A 298 -26.11 -7.78 8.53
CA LYS A 298 -27.12 -6.81 8.98
C LYS A 298 -27.43 -5.73 7.95
N ALA A 299 -26.54 -5.52 6.98
CA ALA A 299 -26.76 -4.58 5.89
C ALA A 299 -27.78 -5.12 4.87
N THR A 300 -28.20 -4.27 3.95
CA THR A 300 -29.15 -4.62 2.89
C THR A 300 -28.60 -4.25 1.52
N VAL A 301 -29.22 -4.74 0.45
CA VAL A 301 -28.85 -4.38 -0.92
C VAL A 301 -28.92 -2.86 -1.15
N ASN A 302 -29.96 -2.21 -0.61
CA ASN A 302 -30.24 -0.78 -0.78
C ASN A 302 -29.53 0.13 0.23
N ASP A 303 -29.11 -0.42 1.36
CA ASP A 303 -28.30 0.25 2.39
C ASP A 303 -27.14 -0.67 2.76
N PRO A 304 -26.12 -0.77 1.88
CA PRO A 304 -25.02 -1.71 2.05
C PRO A 304 -23.99 -1.20 3.06
N LEU A 305 -23.19 -2.14 3.55
CA LEU A 305 -21.96 -1.81 4.26
C LEU A 305 -20.88 -1.44 3.24
N PHE A 306 -20.19 -0.32 3.45
CA PHE A 306 -19.04 0.05 2.62
C PHE A 306 -17.76 -0.45 3.26
N VAL A 307 -16.91 -1.11 2.48
CA VAL A 307 -15.60 -1.60 2.91
C VAL A 307 -14.54 -0.78 2.18
N VAL A 308 -13.88 0.11 2.90
CA VAL A 308 -12.76 0.92 2.42
C VAL A 308 -11.49 0.08 2.57
N CYS A 309 -11.11 -0.59 1.49
CA CYS A 309 -9.94 -1.44 1.39
C CYS A 309 -8.76 -0.61 0.88
N ILE A 310 -7.84 -0.26 1.77
CA ILE A 310 -6.64 0.52 1.48
C ILE A 310 -5.35 -0.26 1.73
N GLY A 311 -5.46 -1.55 2.07
CA GLY A 311 -4.35 -2.51 2.00
C GLY A 311 -4.58 -3.60 0.95
N ALA A 312 -3.76 -4.66 1.01
CA ALA A 312 -4.01 -5.89 0.27
C ALA A 312 -5.40 -6.45 0.61
N PRO A 313 -6.22 -6.89 -0.37
CA PRO A 313 -7.63 -7.20 -0.16
C PRO A 313 -7.88 -8.54 0.56
N THR A 314 -6.88 -9.03 1.29
CA THR A 314 -6.86 -10.30 2.02
C THR A 314 -8.07 -10.45 2.93
N ASN A 315 -8.39 -9.43 3.72
CA ASN A 315 -9.49 -9.52 4.67
C ASN A 315 -10.84 -9.50 3.97
N VAL A 316 -11.03 -8.59 3.01
CA VAL A 316 -12.28 -8.51 2.21
C VAL A 316 -12.53 -9.81 1.43
N ALA A 317 -11.50 -10.33 0.77
CA ALA A 317 -11.58 -11.60 0.04
C ALA A 317 -11.89 -12.77 0.98
N SER A 318 -11.22 -12.84 2.14
CA SER A 318 -11.50 -13.86 3.14
C SER A 318 -12.95 -13.81 3.62
N ALA A 319 -13.50 -12.62 3.88
CA ALA A 319 -14.90 -12.48 4.27
C ALA A 319 -15.87 -12.98 3.17
N LEU A 320 -15.59 -12.69 1.90
CA LEU A 320 -16.39 -13.19 0.77
C LEU A 320 -16.29 -14.71 0.59
N LEU A 321 -15.15 -15.32 0.94
CA LEU A 321 -14.96 -16.77 0.89
C LEU A 321 -15.64 -17.47 2.07
N PHE A 322 -15.54 -16.91 3.29
CA PHE A 322 -16.19 -17.48 4.49
C PHE A 322 -17.70 -17.28 4.52
N ALA A 323 -18.20 -16.17 3.99
CA ALA A 323 -19.62 -15.84 3.96
C ALA A 323 -20.03 -15.31 2.57
N PRO A 324 -20.15 -16.19 1.55
CA PRO A 324 -20.44 -15.77 0.18
C PRO A 324 -21.73 -14.95 0.01
N GLU A 325 -22.70 -15.11 0.92
CA GLU A 325 -23.94 -14.35 0.93
C GLU A 325 -23.77 -12.84 1.16
N ILE A 326 -22.62 -12.39 1.69
CA ILE A 326 -22.39 -10.94 1.92
C ILE A 326 -22.10 -10.18 0.63
N VAL A 327 -21.82 -10.86 -0.48
CA VAL A 327 -21.51 -10.24 -1.79
C VAL A 327 -22.62 -9.29 -2.26
N SER A 328 -23.88 -9.56 -1.91
CA SER A 328 -25.03 -8.69 -2.23
C SER A 328 -25.20 -7.49 -1.29
N LYS A 329 -24.52 -7.50 -0.14
CA LYS A 329 -24.74 -6.58 0.99
C LYS A 329 -23.59 -5.60 1.23
N ILE A 330 -22.48 -5.76 0.52
CA ILE A 330 -21.33 -4.86 0.63
C ILE A 330 -21.06 -4.07 -0.66
N VAL A 331 -20.34 -2.96 -0.51
CA VAL A 331 -19.69 -2.20 -1.59
C VAL A 331 -18.23 -2.02 -1.21
N VAL A 332 -17.32 -2.40 -2.09
CA VAL A 332 -15.87 -2.32 -1.84
C VAL A 332 -15.30 -1.09 -2.54
N LEU A 333 -14.54 -0.27 -1.82
CA LEU A 333 -13.71 0.79 -2.37
C LEU A 333 -12.26 0.34 -2.20
N TRP A 334 -11.59 -0.03 -3.29
CA TRP A 334 -10.28 -0.65 -3.21
C TRP A 334 -9.21 0.22 -3.85
N ASP A 335 -8.20 0.62 -3.06
CA ASP A 335 -6.98 1.22 -3.61
C ASP A 335 -6.08 0.10 -4.12
N ALA A 336 -6.00 0.02 -5.44
CA ALA A 336 -5.60 -1.19 -6.12
C ALA A 336 -4.26 -0.99 -6.84
N SER A 337 -4.29 -0.97 -8.17
CA SER A 337 -3.09 -0.97 -9.00
C SER A 337 -3.25 0.00 -10.16
N TRP A 338 -2.94 -0.41 -11.38
CA TRP A 338 -3.06 0.41 -12.58
C TRP A 338 -4.50 0.54 -13.02
N SER A 339 -4.78 1.59 -13.82
CA SER A 339 -6.05 1.70 -14.54
C SER A 339 -6.33 0.41 -15.30
N LEU A 340 -7.55 -0.10 -15.10
CA LEU A 340 -8.07 -1.27 -15.76
C LEU A 340 -8.27 -1.01 -17.24
N GLN A 341 -8.50 0.24 -17.67
CA GLN A 341 -8.66 0.59 -19.09
C GLN A 341 -7.44 0.22 -19.94
N ASN A 342 -6.27 0.19 -19.31
CA ASN A 342 -5.10 -0.41 -19.92
C ASN A 342 -5.14 -1.92 -19.65
N ARG A 343 -5.54 -2.72 -20.64
CA ARG A 343 -5.44 -4.20 -20.64
C ARG A 343 -3.99 -4.69 -20.74
N GLY A 344 -3.07 -3.95 -20.12
CA GLY A 344 -1.64 -4.19 -20.14
C GLY A 344 -1.17 -5.02 -18.95
N ARG A 345 0.15 -5.08 -18.79
CA ARG A 345 0.79 -5.77 -17.67
C ARG A 345 0.42 -5.09 -16.36
N VAL A 346 -0.10 -5.85 -15.41
CA VAL A 346 -0.23 -5.45 -14.01
C VAL A 346 1.16 -5.38 -13.43
N VAL A 347 1.58 -4.20 -12.94
CA VAL A 347 2.86 -4.09 -12.26
C VAL A 347 2.68 -4.71 -10.88
N SER A 348 3.22 -5.90 -10.71
CA SER A 348 3.16 -6.68 -9.46
C SER A 348 3.92 -6.02 -8.29
N GLY A 349 4.68 -4.95 -8.54
CA GLY A 349 5.19 -4.02 -7.53
C GLY A 349 4.19 -3.01 -6.94
N SER A 350 2.91 -3.01 -7.35
CA SER A 350 1.83 -2.35 -6.60
C SER A 350 1.64 -3.09 -5.27
N LEU A 351 1.65 -2.37 -4.14
CA LEU A 351 1.61 -2.98 -2.81
C LEU A 351 0.29 -3.76 -2.61
N ASN A 352 -0.85 -3.09 -2.72
CA ASN A 352 -2.15 -3.71 -2.42
C ASN A 352 -2.54 -4.86 -3.36
N THR A 353 -2.30 -4.73 -4.68
CA THR A 353 -2.62 -5.82 -5.64
C THR A 353 -1.55 -6.90 -5.71
N GLY A 354 -0.29 -6.55 -5.46
CA GLY A 354 0.86 -7.44 -5.62
C GLY A 354 1.09 -8.39 -4.46
N GLU A 355 0.58 -8.09 -3.27
CA GLU A 355 0.82 -8.89 -2.07
C GLU A 355 -0.06 -10.14 -1.95
N ASP A 356 -1.32 -10.07 -2.41
CA ASP A 356 -2.24 -11.22 -2.38
C ASP A 356 -3.01 -11.36 -3.70
N GLN A 357 -2.44 -12.13 -4.63
CA GLN A 357 -2.99 -12.31 -5.98
C GLN A 357 -4.31 -13.07 -5.98
N VAL A 358 -4.48 -14.07 -5.11
CA VAL A 358 -5.75 -14.80 -5.00
C VAL A 358 -6.83 -13.91 -4.43
N ALA A 359 -6.54 -13.09 -3.41
CA ALA A 359 -7.51 -12.12 -2.89
C ALA A 359 -7.92 -11.08 -3.95
N SER A 360 -6.96 -10.59 -4.74
CA SER A 360 -7.23 -9.70 -5.87
C SER A 360 -8.17 -10.35 -6.89
N ARG A 361 -7.95 -11.64 -7.21
CA ARG A 361 -8.87 -12.42 -8.06
C ARG A 361 -10.26 -12.55 -7.44
N VAL A 362 -10.37 -12.83 -6.14
CA VAL A 362 -11.68 -12.91 -5.46
C VAL A 362 -12.49 -11.62 -5.65
N LEU A 363 -11.90 -10.45 -5.45
CA LEU A 363 -12.60 -9.18 -5.67
C LEU A 363 -13.05 -9.01 -7.13
N LEU A 364 -12.15 -9.23 -8.08
CA LEU A 364 -12.43 -9.06 -9.52
C LEU A 364 -13.44 -10.08 -10.06
N GLU A 365 -13.45 -11.30 -9.52
CA GLU A 365 -14.24 -12.43 -10.04
C GLU A 365 -15.58 -12.65 -9.31
N SER A 366 -15.76 -12.07 -8.11
CA SER A 366 -16.96 -12.27 -7.27
C SER A 366 -18.22 -11.52 -7.74
N GLY A 367 -18.06 -10.46 -8.55
CA GLY A 367 -19.18 -9.59 -8.93
C GLY A 367 -19.68 -8.67 -7.80
N VAL A 368 -18.91 -8.57 -6.69
CA VAL A 368 -19.13 -7.57 -5.65
C VAL A 368 -19.15 -6.17 -6.27
N ARG A 369 -20.03 -5.30 -5.76
CA ARG A 369 -20.06 -3.90 -6.21
C ARG A 369 -18.75 -3.23 -5.80
N MET A 370 -17.94 -2.82 -6.78
CA MET A 370 -16.61 -2.30 -6.53
C MET A 370 -16.36 -0.94 -7.19
N LEU A 371 -15.91 0.02 -6.39
CA LEU A 371 -15.23 1.23 -6.84
C LEU A 371 -13.72 0.96 -6.78
N TYR A 372 -13.12 0.80 -7.95
CA TYR A 372 -11.69 0.54 -8.11
C TYR A 372 -10.94 1.87 -8.20
N PHE A 373 -10.00 2.10 -7.30
CA PHE A 373 -9.11 3.24 -7.34
C PHE A 373 -7.78 2.80 -7.98
N PRO A 374 -7.47 3.30 -9.19
CA PRO A 374 -6.16 3.08 -9.76
C PRO A 374 -5.17 4.07 -9.13
N ALA A 375 -4.04 3.55 -8.64
CA ALA A 375 -2.90 4.38 -8.26
C ALA A 375 -2.48 5.26 -9.47
N PHE A 376 -2.00 4.65 -10.56
CA PHE A 376 -1.60 5.41 -11.75
C PHE A 376 -2.60 5.27 -12.91
N PRO A 377 -2.92 6.36 -13.64
CA PRO A 377 -2.43 7.74 -13.47
C PRO A 377 -3.29 8.60 -12.52
N SER A 378 -4.30 8.04 -11.87
CA SER A 378 -5.37 8.79 -11.19
C SER A 378 -4.93 9.34 -9.84
N GLY A 379 -4.52 8.48 -8.90
CA GLY A 379 -4.10 8.88 -7.56
C GLY A 379 -2.86 9.78 -7.52
N GLN A 380 -2.05 9.84 -8.59
CA GLN A 380 -0.82 10.64 -8.61
C GLN A 380 -1.06 12.14 -8.41
N THR A 381 -2.27 12.66 -8.58
CA THR A 381 -2.58 14.07 -8.32
C THR A 381 -2.68 14.37 -6.82
N LEU A 382 -2.79 13.34 -5.99
CA LEU A 382 -2.97 13.47 -4.55
C LEU A 382 -1.62 13.58 -3.85
N GLN A 383 -0.93 14.73 -4.00
CA GLN A 383 0.44 14.88 -3.51
C GLN A 383 0.57 15.86 -2.34
N LEU A 384 1.44 15.53 -1.39
CA LEU A 384 1.92 16.41 -0.31
C LEU A 384 3.45 16.49 -0.34
N SER A 385 3.98 17.66 -0.04
CA SER A 385 5.42 17.91 0.08
C SER A 385 5.86 18.00 1.54
N ALA A 386 7.15 17.79 1.82
CA ALA A 386 7.69 17.96 3.16
C ALA A 386 7.46 19.38 3.73
N PRO A 387 7.66 20.48 2.98
CA PRO A 387 7.38 21.82 3.49
C PRO A 387 5.92 22.03 3.88
N GLU A 388 4.96 21.47 3.12
CA GLU A 388 3.54 21.53 3.47
C GLU A 388 3.26 20.76 4.77
N VAL A 389 3.78 19.52 4.87
CA VAL A 389 3.53 18.69 6.05
C VAL A 389 4.20 19.28 7.30
N GLU A 390 5.40 19.83 7.17
CA GLU A 390 6.08 20.56 8.25
C GLU A 390 5.34 21.83 8.66
N ALA A 391 4.85 22.62 7.71
CA ALA A 391 4.14 23.85 8.03
C ALA A 391 2.76 23.61 8.67
N TRP A 392 2.04 22.58 8.21
CA TRP A 392 0.63 22.41 8.55
C TRP A 392 0.36 21.41 9.68
N TYR A 393 1.26 20.46 9.94
CA TYR A 393 0.99 19.39 10.92
C TYR A 393 1.93 19.41 12.12
N LYS A 394 3.19 19.86 11.95
CA LYS A 394 4.18 19.84 13.03
C LYS A 394 3.77 20.77 14.17
N GLY A 395 3.70 20.21 15.37
CA GLY A 395 3.39 20.91 16.61
C GLY A 395 1.93 21.36 16.72
N GLN A 396 1.03 20.91 15.84
CA GLN A 396 -0.37 21.35 15.83
C GLN A 396 -1.28 20.52 16.75
N GLY A 397 -0.88 19.30 17.10
CA GLY A 397 -1.62 18.44 18.01
C GLY A 397 -1.17 16.98 17.90
N ALA A 398 -1.75 16.11 18.72
CA ALA A 398 -1.26 14.73 18.84
C ALA A 398 -1.45 13.90 17.57
N VAL A 399 -2.55 14.08 16.84
CA VAL A 399 -2.80 13.38 15.57
C VAL A 399 -1.95 14.02 14.47
N SER A 400 -1.94 15.34 14.40
CA SER A 400 -1.12 16.09 13.44
C SER A 400 0.37 15.75 13.57
N ASP A 401 0.89 15.66 14.79
CA ASP A 401 2.27 15.24 15.05
C ASP A 401 2.52 13.80 14.62
N ALA A 402 1.56 12.88 14.82
CA ALA A 402 1.70 11.51 14.34
C ALA A 402 1.72 11.43 12.80
N LEU A 403 0.90 12.22 12.10
CA LEU A 403 0.93 12.35 10.63
C LEU A 403 2.29 12.89 10.15
N PHE A 404 2.79 13.95 10.79
CA PHE A 404 4.11 14.52 10.50
C PHE A 404 5.25 13.51 10.74
N GLN A 405 5.24 12.81 11.87
CA GLN A 405 6.25 11.80 12.17
C GLN A 405 6.21 10.66 11.16
N ARG A 406 5.01 10.16 10.82
CA ARG A 406 4.88 9.08 9.84
C ARG A 406 5.34 9.50 8.44
N TYR A 407 5.02 10.72 8.01
CA TYR A 407 5.49 11.25 6.72
C TYR A 407 7.02 11.26 6.65
N ASN A 408 7.68 11.64 7.75
CA ASN A 408 9.13 11.62 7.85
C ASN A 408 9.69 10.21 8.02
N ASN A 409 8.92 9.29 8.59
CA ASN A 409 9.38 7.98 9.00
C ASN A 409 8.64 6.86 8.30
N ASN A 410 8.73 6.91 6.98
CA ASN A 410 7.98 6.04 6.12
C ASN A 410 8.74 4.73 5.76
N PRO A 411 8.16 3.55 6.01
CA PRO A 411 8.83 2.26 5.80
C PRO A 411 8.98 1.80 4.34
N ASP A 412 8.05 2.06 3.42
CA ASP A 412 8.05 1.40 2.09
C ASP A 412 9.30 1.70 1.22
N THR A 413 9.99 2.80 1.53
CA THR A 413 11.23 3.22 0.86
C THR A 413 12.51 2.79 1.57
N GLN A 414 12.44 2.14 2.73
CA GLN A 414 13.62 1.77 3.53
C GLN A 414 14.61 0.89 2.75
N PHE A 415 14.09 -0.01 1.90
CA PHE A 415 14.88 -0.94 1.07
C PHE A 415 15.69 -0.27 -0.04
N SER A 416 15.37 0.97 -0.38
CA SER A 416 16.08 1.70 -1.42
C SER A 416 17.34 2.41 -0.92
N GLY A 417 17.57 2.45 0.40
CA GLY A 417 18.58 3.30 1.04
C GLY A 417 18.26 4.80 0.98
N LEU A 418 17.19 5.20 0.29
CA LEU A 418 16.65 6.57 0.35
C LEU A 418 15.89 6.82 1.67
N GLY A 419 15.44 5.73 2.32
CA GLY A 419 14.98 5.69 3.70
C GLY A 419 13.94 6.75 4.09
N TYR A 420 13.98 7.09 5.37
CA TYR A 420 13.24 8.15 6.07
C TYR A 420 13.41 9.55 5.41
N GLY A 421 14.46 9.75 4.60
CA GLY A 421 14.80 11.05 4.04
C GLY A 421 14.34 11.29 2.60
N ARG A 422 13.83 10.29 1.87
CA ARG A 422 13.55 10.41 0.42
C ARG A 422 12.71 11.64 0.09
N TYR A 423 11.65 11.84 0.88
CA TYR A 423 10.65 12.88 0.68
C TYR A 423 10.93 14.16 1.48
N ARG A 424 12.12 14.28 2.10
CA ARG A 424 12.61 15.53 2.73
C ARG A 424 13.43 16.39 1.77
N ASN A 425 13.69 15.92 0.56
CA ASN A 425 14.49 16.68 -0.41
C ASN A 425 13.64 17.75 -1.11
N ALA A 426 14.26 18.89 -1.42
CA ALA A 426 13.62 19.93 -2.22
C ALA A 426 13.16 19.37 -3.58
N GLY A 427 11.96 19.75 -4.00
CA GLY A 427 11.37 19.26 -5.26
C GLY A 427 10.81 17.84 -5.20
N THR A 428 10.69 17.25 -4.00
CA THR A 428 10.01 15.96 -3.83
C THR A 428 8.64 16.13 -3.17
N THR A 429 7.72 15.30 -3.62
CA THR A 429 6.36 15.17 -3.13
C THR A 429 6.08 13.69 -2.96
N ARG A 430 5.16 13.38 -2.06
CA ARG A 430 4.64 12.04 -1.88
C ARG A 430 3.17 12.00 -2.20
N ILE A 431 2.79 10.93 -2.89
CA ILE A 431 1.42 10.66 -3.25
C ILE A 431 0.72 10.00 -2.06
N MET A 432 -0.52 10.39 -1.80
CA MET A 432 -1.38 9.89 -0.73
C MET A 432 -2.54 9.10 -1.37
N TRP A 433 -2.28 7.85 -1.71
CA TRP A 433 -3.16 7.03 -2.55
C TRP A 433 -4.48 6.73 -1.82
N ASP A 434 -4.37 6.26 -0.58
CA ASP A 434 -5.49 5.76 0.23
C ASP A 434 -6.55 6.83 0.55
N VAL A 435 -6.14 8.10 0.57
CA VAL A 435 -7.04 9.24 0.77
C VAL A 435 -8.09 9.29 -0.34
N GLY A 436 -7.75 8.82 -1.55
CA GLY A 436 -8.66 8.72 -2.70
C GLY A 436 -9.95 7.98 -2.35
N ASN A 437 -9.88 6.93 -1.55
CA ASN A 437 -11.00 6.05 -1.25
C ASN A 437 -12.05 6.70 -0.34
N LEU A 438 -11.73 7.83 0.29
CA LEU A 438 -12.65 8.57 1.16
C LEU A 438 -13.38 9.70 0.42
N ILE A 439 -12.84 10.11 -0.74
CA ILE A 439 -13.36 11.22 -1.54
C ILE A 439 -14.82 11.04 -1.96
N PRO A 440 -15.31 9.84 -2.37
CA PRO A 440 -16.72 9.67 -2.71
C PRO A 440 -17.69 10.10 -1.60
N PHE A 441 -17.31 9.90 -0.34
CA PHE A 441 -18.16 10.21 0.81
C PHE A 441 -18.06 11.67 1.26
N ILE A 442 -16.87 12.27 1.13
CA ILE A 442 -16.56 13.56 1.74
C ILE A 442 -16.59 14.68 0.70
N LEU A 443 -15.87 14.51 -0.41
CA LEU A 443 -15.67 15.51 -1.46
C LEU A 443 -15.86 14.93 -2.87
N PRO A 444 -17.03 14.34 -3.22
CA PRO A 444 -17.24 13.63 -4.48
C PRO A 444 -17.06 14.51 -5.72
N GLY A 445 -17.11 15.84 -5.56
CA GLY A 445 -16.79 16.78 -6.65
C GLY A 445 -15.34 16.67 -7.16
N LEU A 446 -14.43 16.06 -6.39
CA LEU A 446 -13.04 15.81 -6.79
C LEU A 446 -12.86 14.50 -7.57
N LEU A 447 -13.93 13.73 -7.75
CA LEU A 447 -13.89 12.41 -8.35
C LEU A 447 -14.78 12.34 -9.61
N SER A 448 -14.16 11.82 -10.66
CA SER A 448 -14.84 11.27 -11.83
C SER A 448 -14.86 9.75 -11.74
N ALA A 449 -15.78 9.14 -12.47
CA ALA A 449 -16.00 7.71 -12.46
C ALA A 449 -16.10 7.22 -13.91
N GLN A 450 -15.78 5.96 -14.15
CA GLN A 450 -16.02 5.32 -15.44
C GLN A 450 -16.41 3.87 -15.23
N ALA A 451 -17.43 3.40 -15.97
CA ALA A 451 -17.77 1.99 -15.97
C ALA A 451 -16.70 1.20 -16.74
N VAL A 452 -16.22 0.10 -16.16
CA VAL A 452 -15.23 -0.77 -16.77
C VAL A 452 -15.62 -2.22 -16.50
N SER A 453 -15.52 -3.10 -17.51
CA SER A 453 -15.71 -4.53 -17.28
C SER A 453 -14.60 -5.06 -16.37
N ALA A 454 -14.97 -5.82 -15.35
CA ALA A 454 -14.01 -6.42 -14.44
C ALA A 454 -13.14 -7.44 -15.20
N PRO A 455 -11.80 -7.26 -15.22
CA PRO A 455 -10.90 -8.20 -15.90
C PRO A 455 -10.59 -9.42 -15.02
N ARG A 456 -10.07 -10.46 -15.67
CA ARG A 456 -9.36 -11.54 -15.01
C ARG A 456 -7.91 -11.11 -14.78
N LEU A 457 -7.39 -11.36 -13.57
CA LEU A 457 -5.96 -11.31 -13.32
C LEU A 457 -5.32 -12.62 -13.79
N GLN A 458 -4.53 -12.56 -14.87
CA GLN A 458 -3.90 -13.72 -15.47
C GLN A 458 -2.38 -13.66 -15.34
N ARG A 459 -1.80 -14.67 -14.69
CA ARG A 459 -0.34 -14.86 -14.69
C ARG A 459 0.17 -15.20 -16.09
N VAL A 460 1.35 -14.71 -16.42
CA VAL A 460 2.02 -15.12 -17.66
C VAL A 460 2.62 -16.51 -17.59
N GLU A 461 2.71 -17.14 -18.76
CA GLU A 461 3.44 -18.38 -18.93
C GLU A 461 4.94 -18.07 -19.01
N THR A 462 5.73 -18.73 -18.16
CA THR A 462 7.20 -18.58 -18.18
C THR A 462 7.78 -19.37 -19.35
N VAL A 463 8.72 -18.79 -20.09
CA VAL A 463 9.44 -19.52 -21.14
C VAL A 463 10.36 -20.56 -20.46
N PRO A 464 10.25 -21.86 -20.80
CA PRO A 464 11.02 -22.90 -20.12
C PRO A 464 12.52 -22.66 -20.16
N ASN A 465 13.21 -22.96 -19.06
CA ASN A 465 14.67 -22.85 -18.90
C ASN A 465 15.25 -21.43 -19.03
N THR A 466 14.43 -20.40 -18.89
CA THR A 466 14.90 -18.99 -18.97
C THR A 466 15.06 -18.31 -17.62
N CYS A 467 14.37 -18.76 -16.57
CA CYS A 467 14.39 -18.16 -15.24
C CYS A 467 15.06 -19.11 -14.23
N HIS A 468 16.09 -18.62 -13.54
CA HIS A 468 16.92 -19.39 -12.61
C HIS A 468 17.29 -18.57 -11.37
N GLY A 469 16.30 -17.99 -10.69
CA GLY A 469 16.53 -17.07 -9.57
C GLY A 469 16.76 -15.63 -9.98
N PHE A 470 16.92 -14.79 -8.96
CA PHE A 470 16.88 -13.34 -9.10
C PHE A 470 17.91 -12.80 -10.11
N GLU A 471 19.06 -13.47 -10.29
CA GLU A 471 20.09 -13.09 -11.27
C GLU A 471 19.60 -13.03 -12.74
N THR A 472 18.47 -13.67 -13.05
CA THR A 472 17.93 -13.75 -14.41
C THR A 472 16.87 -12.68 -14.73
N ILE A 473 16.42 -11.88 -13.75
CA ILE A 473 15.37 -10.85 -13.93
C ILE A 473 15.80 -9.79 -14.95
N GLY A 474 14.96 -9.51 -15.94
CA GLY A 474 15.21 -8.49 -16.95
C GLY A 474 16.42 -8.76 -17.86
N THR A 475 17.10 -9.91 -17.70
CA THR A 475 18.28 -10.30 -18.49
C THR A 475 17.94 -11.47 -19.40
N THR A 476 17.57 -12.60 -18.81
CA THR A 476 17.38 -13.87 -19.50
C THR A 476 16.06 -14.54 -19.17
N CYS A 477 15.44 -14.20 -18.03
CA CYS A 477 14.12 -14.71 -17.65
C CYS A 477 13.06 -14.11 -18.59
N MET A 478 12.38 -14.98 -19.34
CA MET A 478 11.41 -14.59 -20.35
C MET A 478 10.03 -15.15 -20.01
N ALA A 479 9.00 -14.43 -20.42
CA ALA A 479 7.62 -14.89 -20.36
C ALA A 479 6.91 -14.66 -21.71
N TYR A 480 5.76 -15.30 -21.88
CA TYR A 480 4.90 -15.10 -23.04
C TYR A 480 3.80 -14.09 -22.73
N TYR A 481 3.57 -13.14 -23.64
CA TYR A 481 2.37 -12.33 -23.60
C TYR A 481 1.13 -13.23 -23.69
N PRO A 482 0.11 -13.04 -22.83
CA PRO A 482 -1.08 -13.89 -22.84
C PRO A 482 -1.80 -13.93 -24.19
N SER A 483 -1.88 -12.79 -24.89
CA SER A 483 -2.62 -12.62 -26.14
C SER A 483 -1.83 -13.06 -27.39
N SER A 484 -0.60 -12.57 -27.57
CA SER A 484 0.19 -12.79 -28.80
C SER A 484 1.11 -14.01 -28.73
N LYS A 485 1.38 -14.53 -27.52
CA LYS A 485 2.42 -15.54 -27.26
C LYS A 485 3.83 -15.10 -27.70
N GLU A 486 4.06 -13.81 -27.93
CA GLU A 486 5.40 -13.26 -28.13
C GLU A 486 6.19 -13.30 -26.82
N LYS A 487 7.50 -13.48 -26.92
CA LYS A 487 8.41 -13.52 -25.75
C LYS A 487 8.76 -12.11 -25.30
N TYR A 488 8.80 -11.88 -23.99
CA TYR A 488 9.26 -10.63 -23.42
C TYR A 488 10.05 -10.84 -22.13
N PRO A 489 10.95 -9.91 -21.74
CA PRO A 489 11.72 -10.00 -20.50
C PRO A 489 10.79 -9.89 -19.29
N CYS A 490 10.81 -10.92 -18.46
CA CYS A 490 10.10 -10.94 -17.19
C CYS A 490 10.64 -9.85 -16.26
N LYS A 491 9.74 -9.11 -15.61
CA LYS A 491 10.13 -8.03 -14.68
C LYS A 491 10.22 -8.49 -13.24
N GLU A 492 9.44 -9.48 -12.85
CA GLU A 492 9.41 -9.97 -11.48
C GLU A 492 9.43 -11.50 -11.45
N ILE A 493 10.28 -12.07 -10.60
CA ILE A 493 10.31 -13.51 -10.35
C ILE A 493 9.45 -13.82 -9.13
N ASP A 494 8.81 -14.98 -9.15
CA ASP A 494 8.02 -15.49 -8.04
C ASP A 494 8.93 -15.77 -6.85
N GLN A 495 8.61 -15.13 -5.72
CA GLN A 495 9.40 -15.20 -4.50
C GLN A 495 9.37 -16.58 -3.81
N TYR A 496 8.46 -17.46 -4.22
CA TYR A 496 8.31 -18.83 -3.71
C TYR A 496 8.84 -19.87 -4.71
N ASP A 497 8.78 -19.58 -6.01
CA ASP A 497 9.38 -20.38 -7.09
C ASP A 497 10.22 -19.52 -8.03
N LEU A 498 11.51 -19.49 -7.73
CA LEU A 498 12.51 -18.72 -8.43
C LEU A 498 12.72 -19.09 -9.92
N THR A 499 12.11 -20.17 -10.38
CA THR A 499 12.16 -20.59 -11.80
C THR A 499 11.01 -20.04 -12.63
N ARG A 500 10.16 -19.19 -12.03
CA ARG A 500 8.93 -18.69 -12.65
C ARG A 500 8.85 -17.18 -12.65
N CYS A 501 8.33 -16.65 -13.76
CA CYS A 501 7.91 -15.27 -13.86
C CYS A 501 6.63 -15.04 -13.04
N ASN A 502 6.56 -13.92 -12.33
CA ASN A 502 5.40 -13.51 -11.53
C ASN A 502 4.59 -12.36 -12.16
N ASP A 503 5.01 -11.86 -13.33
CA ASP A 503 4.23 -10.87 -14.07
C ASP A 503 2.79 -11.38 -14.31
N ALA A 504 1.83 -10.44 -14.29
CA ALA A 504 0.42 -10.71 -14.56
C ALA A 504 -0.18 -9.64 -15.48
N PHE A 505 -1.32 -9.95 -16.11
CA PHE A 505 -2.04 -9.06 -17.02
C PHE A 505 -3.53 -9.03 -16.68
N TYR A 506 -4.15 -7.89 -16.94
CA TYR A 506 -5.60 -7.80 -16.99
C TYR A 506 -6.11 -8.30 -18.34
N VAL A 507 -6.88 -9.38 -18.32
CA VAL A 507 -7.44 -10.02 -19.51
C VAL A 507 -8.95 -10.05 -19.40
N ASP A 508 -9.65 -9.65 -20.46
CA ASP A 508 -11.11 -9.69 -20.47
C ASP A 508 -11.64 -11.13 -20.43
N PHE A 509 -12.73 -11.33 -19.70
CA PHE A 509 -13.49 -12.58 -19.78
C PHE A 509 -14.13 -12.72 -21.16
N PRO A 510 -14.28 -13.96 -21.67
CA PRO A 510 -15.17 -14.24 -22.78
C PRO A 510 -16.58 -13.67 -22.52
N PRO A 511 -17.32 -13.25 -23.57
CA PRO A 511 -18.64 -12.62 -23.40
C PRO A 511 -19.61 -13.39 -22.48
N GLU A 512 -19.59 -14.72 -22.54
CA GLU A 512 -20.41 -15.64 -21.76
C GLU A 512 -20.02 -15.75 -20.28
N GLU A 513 -18.77 -15.41 -19.93
CA GLU A 513 -18.24 -15.42 -18.56
C GLU A 513 -18.09 -14.01 -17.98
N ARG A 514 -18.52 -13.00 -18.73
CA ARG A 514 -18.35 -11.59 -18.37
C ARG A 514 -18.91 -11.32 -16.97
N LYS A 515 -18.03 -10.77 -16.12
CA LYS A 515 -18.40 -10.34 -14.77
C LYS A 515 -19.14 -9.00 -14.83
N ARG A 516 -19.85 -8.71 -13.75
CA ARG A 516 -20.56 -7.42 -13.59
C ARG A 516 -19.54 -6.29 -13.67
N ASP A 517 -19.93 -5.20 -14.36
CA ASP A 517 -19.07 -4.02 -14.48
C ASP A 517 -18.77 -3.44 -13.08
N LEU A 518 -17.55 -2.99 -12.92
CA LEU A 518 -17.11 -2.17 -11.80
C LEU A 518 -17.08 -0.70 -12.23
N VAL A 519 -16.82 0.20 -11.27
CA VAL A 519 -16.53 1.60 -11.58
C VAL A 519 -15.08 1.89 -11.22
N GLU A 520 -14.33 2.46 -12.15
CA GLU A 520 -12.99 2.98 -11.94
C GLU A 520 -13.04 4.47 -11.59
N ALA A 521 -12.31 4.88 -10.55
CA ALA A 521 -12.21 6.28 -10.13
C ALA A 521 -11.12 7.04 -10.91
N VAL A 522 -11.47 8.25 -11.36
CA VAL A 522 -10.57 9.21 -12.01
C VAL A 522 -10.52 10.50 -11.19
N MET A 523 -9.35 10.84 -10.65
CA MET A 523 -9.17 12.04 -9.85
C MET A 523 -9.18 13.30 -10.71
N LEU A 524 -10.04 14.26 -10.37
CA LEU A 524 -10.17 15.54 -11.08
C LEU A 524 -9.44 16.70 -10.39
N GLY A 525 -8.99 16.51 -9.14
CA GLY A 525 -8.36 17.53 -8.32
C GLY A 525 -7.14 17.03 -7.55
N GLY A 526 -6.34 17.96 -7.03
CA GLY A 526 -5.21 17.68 -6.14
C GLY A 526 -5.54 17.95 -4.66
N LEU A 527 -4.68 17.49 -3.75
CA LEU A 527 -4.90 17.60 -2.29
C LEU A 527 -4.99 19.05 -1.78
N SER A 528 -4.20 19.96 -2.35
CA SER A 528 -3.94 21.31 -1.80
C SER A 528 -4.71 22.45 -2.45
N GLY A 529 -5.61 22.17 -3.40
CA GLY A 529 -6.46 23.20 -4.01
C GLY A 529 -7.47 23.81 -3.02
N PRO A 530 -8.02 25.02 -3.28
CA PRO A 530 -9.16 25.56 -2.51
C PRO A 530 -10.36 24.59 -2.59
N GLY A 531 -10.61 23.86 -1.50
CA GLY A 531 -11.63 22.79 -1.46
C GLY A 531 -11.10 21.36 -1.70
N GLY A 532 -9.77 21.17 -1.71
CA GLY A 532 -9.12 19.85 -1.78
C GLY A 532 -9.20 19.08 -0.45
N SER A 533 -9.00 17.77 -0.51
CA SER A 533 -9.09 16.88 0.67
C SER A 533 -8.04 17.16 1.73
N GLY A 534 -6.86 17.66 1.37
CA GLY A 534 -5.83 18.06 2.34
C GLY A 534 -6.27 19.25 3.18
N ILE A 535 -6.89 20.26 2.55
CA ILE A 535 -7.42 21.44 3.26
C ILE A 535 -8.60 21.06 4.16
N ASP A 536 -9.50 20.20 3.69
CA ASP A 536 -10.63 19.71 4.50
C ASP A 536 -10.14 18.94 5.74
N LEU A 537 -9.16 18.04 5.58
CA LEU A 537 -8.53 17.35 6.71
C LEU A 537 -7.92 18.33 7.72
N LEU A 538 -7.19 19.35 7.25
CA LEU A 538 -6.60 20.37 8.13
C LEU A 538 -7.65 21.15 8.91
N HIS A 539 -8.74 21.57 8.27
CA HIS A 539 -9.84 22.25 8.96
C HIS A 539 -10.46 21.36 10.03
N LYS A 540 -10.65 20.07 9.76
CA LYS A 540 -11.19 19.12 10.74
C LYS A 540 -10.23 18.90 11.91
N LEU A 541 -8.92 18.77 11.65
CA LEU A 541 -7.88 18.67 12.69
C LEU A 541 -7.86 19.92 13.59
N GLN A 542 -7.87 21.12 12.98
CA GLN A 542 -7.93 22.38 13.71
C GLN A 542 -9.21 22.51 14.54
N ALA A 543 -10.37 22.13 13.98
CA ALA A 543 -11.64 22.15 14.71
C ALA A 543 -11.65 21.20 15.93
N ALA A 544 -10.92 20.09 15.85
CA ALA A 544 -10.76 19.14 16.95
C ALA A 544 -9.59 19.50 17.91
N GLY A 545 -8.72 20.45 17.53
CA GLY A 545 -7.49 20.77 18.25
C GLY A 545 -6.49 19.62 18.29
N LEU A 546 -6.37 18.87 17.18
CA LEU A 546 -5.67 17.57 17.06
C LEU A 546 -4.45 17.56 16.14
#